data_AF-A0A7Y5LAH9-F1
#
_entry.id   AF-A0A7Y5LAH9-F1
#
_cell.length_a   1.000
_cell.length_b   1.000
_cell.length_c   1.000
_cell.angle_alpha   90.00
_cell.angle_beta   90.00
_cell.angle_gamma   90.00
#
_symmetry.space_group_name_H-M   'P 1'
#
loop_
_entity.id
_entity.type
_entity.pdbx_description
1 polymer ?
#
loop_
_entity_poly.entity_id
_entity_poly.type
_entity_poly.pdbx_seq_one_letter_code
_entity_poly.pdbx_strand_id
1 'polypeptide(L)'
;GMMFKRVMMIFWALAGLLAIGLYAGQLNDPDLIWGYMTKQLLGPGFIGIMMIGVLAANMSSLDVQSVSLAALFVHQVYKPLFPHKSEEHYLFVSRIIIFLTIFGGIGMALYVKNLLELFKYFISMPAIFGAAIWLGFMWRRLSKTAVTIQIFVSFLIIVIIPNVFSSWDATRSYAPFLKQTQERQIVVETKALRADVEAGLAQHAGERITKTRMVPPYPLFFDRITREDPADPNSRLLGVGRFNAELWVLSWFGIDFSGFNKAQLEATRFAFDAIFPLLCLIVLSYFSKPASRKTLDYFFAKVHTPIQPTPEEDKRKVEENAAHMHHFESRKLFPKTHWELHKPMKMDYIGFFGTWALVGLIILLLWLVVNIGA
;
A
#
# COMPACT_ATOMS: atom_id res chain seq x y z
N GLY A 1 -16.38 7.06 16.06
CA GLY A 1 -15.79 7.37 14.74
C GLY A 1 -15.14 6.16 14.08
N MET A 2 -13.92 5.78 14.49
CA MET A 2 -13.13 4.73 13.81
C MET A 2 -13.72 3.32 13.88
N MET A 3 -14.33 2.92 15.01
CA MET A 3 -14.91 1.58 15.15
C MET A 3 -16.14 1.36 14.25
N PHE A 4 -16.99 2.38 14.09
CA PHE A 4 -18.17 2.28 13.21
C PHE A 4 -17.76 2.07 11.73
N LYS A 5 -16.69 2.74 11.28
CA LYS A 5 -16.13 2.50 9.93
C LYS A 5 -15.70 1.05 9.73
N ARG A 6 -15.17 0.39 10.77
CA ARG A 6 -14.77 -1.03 10.71
C ARG A 6 -15.97 -1.95 10.56
N VAL A 7 -17.08 -1.67 11.26
CA VAL A 7 -18.33 -2.42 11.10
C VAL A 7 -18.85 -2.32 9.67
N MET A 8 -18.81 -1.13 9.06
CA MET A 8 -19.25 -0.93 7.68
C MET A 8 -18.44 -1.75 6.66
N MET A 9 -17.13 -1.94 6.90
CA MET A 9 -16.29 -2.79 6.04
C MET A 9 -16.73 -4.26 6.06
N ILE A 10 -17.29 -4.75 7.18
CA ILE A 10 -17.82 -6.13 7.28
C ILE A 10 -19.02 -6.30 6.34
N PHE A 11 -19.94 -5.34 6.32
CA PHE A 11 -21.08 -5.36 5.40
C PHE A 11 -20.64 -5.30 3.93
N TRP A 12 -19.59 -4.54 3.64
CA TRP A 12 -18.98 -4.51 2.31
C TRP A 12 -18.37 -5.86 1.91
N ALA A 13 -17.66 -6.52 2.82
CA ALA A 13 -17.12 -7.86 2.59
C ALA A 13 -18.24 -8.89 2.37
N LEU A 14 -19.31 -8.82 3.17
CA LEU A 14 -20.49 -9.68 3.02
C LEU A 14 -21.17 -9.47 1.66
N ALA A 15 -21.33 -8.23 1.22
CA ALA A 15 -21.87 -7.92 -0.10
C ALA A 15 -21.02 -8.54 -1.23
N GLY A 16 -19.69 -8.44 -1.13
CA GLY A 16 -18.79 -9.10 -2.09
C GLY A 16 -18.92 -10.62 -2.09
N LEU A 17 -19.08 -11.24 -0.91
CA LEU A 17 -19.25 -12.69 -0.79
C LEU A 17 -20.59 -13.18 -1.37
N LEU A 18 -21.67 -12.44 -1.12
CA LEU A 18 -22.97 -12.68 -1.75
C LEU A 18 -22.88 -12.54 -3.27
N ALA A 19 -22.12 -11.55 -3.75
CA ALA A 19 -21.89 -11.36 -5.17
C ALA A 19 -21.19 -12.55 -5.82
N ILE A 20 -20.19 -13.12 -5.16
CA ILE A 20 -19.51 -14.34 -5.62
C ILE A 20 -20.51 -15.50 -5.65
N GLY A 21 -21.32 -15.69 -4.61
CA GLY A 21 -22.33 -16.76 -4.58
C GLY A 21 -23.37 -16.65 -5.70
N LEU A 22 -23.82 -15.43 -6.02
CA LEU A 22 -24.86 -15.18 -7.02
C LEU A 22 -24.34 -15.12 -8.46
N TYR A 23 -23.12 -14.63 -8.67
CA TYR A 23 -22.59 -14.26 -10.00
C TYR A 23 -21.30 -14.97 -10.39
N ALA A 24 -20.87 -16.00 -9.65
CA ALA A 24 -19.69 -16.79 -9.99
C ALA A 24 -19.75 -17.30 -11.45
N GLY A 25 -18.73 -16.96 -12.23
CA GLY A 25 -18.58 -17.40 -13.63
C GLY A 25 -19.35 -16.59 -14.68
N GLN A 26 -20.13 -15.57 -14.28
CA GLN A 26 -20.92 -14.74 -15.22
C GLN A 26 -20.23 -13.42 -15.60
N LEU A 27 -19.26 -12.96 -14.80
CA LEU A 27 -18.57 -11.69 -15.00
C LEU A 27 -17.11 -11.92 -15.38
N ASN A 28 -16.70 -11.37 -16.53
CA ASN A 28 -15.30 -11.37 -16.98
C ASN A 28 -14.45 -10.30 -16.28
N ASP A 29 -15.09 -9.23 -15.80
CA ASP A 29 -14.43 -8.14 -15.08
C ASP A 29 -14.97 -8.05 -13.63
N PRO A 30 -14.14 -8.39 -12.63
CA PRO A 30 -14.51 -8.29 -11.22
C PRO A 30 -14.89 -6.87 -10.76
N ASP A 31 -14.37 -5.83 -11.41
CA ASP A 31 -14.59 -4.44 -10.98
C ASP A 31 -16.03 -3.97 -11.26
N LEU A 32 -16.74 -4.62 -12.18
CA LEU A 32 -18.12 -4.31 -12.53
C LEU A 32 -19.16 -4.92 -11.57
N ILE A 33 -18.73 -5.80 -10.66
CA ILE A 33 -19.62 -6.62 -9.84
C ILE A 33 -20.60 -5.80 -9.00
N TRP A 34 -20.13 -4.70 -8.42
CA TRP A 34 -20.94 -3.81 -7.61
C TRP A 34 -22.05 -3.12 -8.43
N GLY A 35 -21.71 -2.67 -9.65
CA GLY A 35 -22.68 -2.05 -10.56
C GLY A 35 -23.72 -3.04 -11.04
N TYR A 36 -23.30 -4.28 -11.31
CA TYR A 36 -24.18 -5.37 -11.70
C TYR A 36 -25.17 -5.75 -10.60
N MET A 37 -24.68 -5.91 -9.36
CA MET A 37 -25.51 -6.15 -8.18
C MET A 37 -26.53 -5.04 -7.97
N THR A 38 -26.10 -3.78 -8.05
CA THR A 38 -26.95 -2.60 -7.89
C THR A 38 -28.09 -2.62 -8.91
N LYS A 39 -27.79 -2.94 -10.17
CA LYS A 39 -28.80 -2.97 -11.24
C LYS A 39 -29.81 -4.10 -11.09
N GLN A 40 -29.39 -5.27 -10.59
CA GLN A 40 -30.25 -6.46 -10.51
C GLN A 40 -31.00 -6.61 -9.20
N LEU A 41 -30.41 -6.21 -8.07
CA LEU A 41 -30.99 -6.43 -6.74
C LEU A 41 -31.84 -5.25 -6.26
N LEU A 42 -31.60 -4.04 -6.76
CA LEU A 42 -32.32 -2.83 -6.32
C LEU A 42 -33.42 -2.43 -7.30
N GLY A 43 -34.56 -2.00 -6.76
CA GLY A 43 -35.65 -1.42 -7.57
C GLY A 43 -35.30 -0.02 -8.11
N PRO A 44 -36.08 0.51 -9.08
CA PRO A 44 -35.76 1.74 -9.80
C PRO A 44 -35.45 2.97 -8.92
N GLY A 45 -36.19 3.15 -7.82
CA GLY A 45 -35.95 4.26 -6.88
C GLY A 45 -34.70 4.08 -6.00
N PHE A 46 -34.41 2.85 -5.60
CA PHE A 46 -33.24 2.55 -4.75
C PHE A 46 -31.93 2.65 -5.53
N ILE A 47 -31.93 2.35 -6.84
CA ILE A 47 -30.79 2.60 -7.73
C ILE A 47 -30.43 4.09 -7.70
N GLY A 48 -31.43 4.98 -7.83
CA GLY A 48 -31.20 6.43 -7.78
C GLY A 48 -30.58 6.89 -6.45
N ILE A 49 -31.13 6.42 -5.32
CA ILE A 49 -30.60 6.73 -3.99
C ILE A 49 -29.15 6.22 -3.84
N MET A 50 -28.85 5.01 -4.31
CA MET A 50 -27.51 4.44 -4.28
C MET A 50 -26.52 5.28 -5.07
N MET A 51 -26.89 5.69 -6.29
CA MET A 51 -26.04 6.52 -7.15
C MET A 51 -25.78 7.90 -6.53
N ILE A 52 -26.80 8.55 -5.96
CA ILE A 52 -26.63 9.83 -5.25
C ILE A 52 -25.70 9.65 -4.05
N GLY A 53 -25.85 8.57 -3.28
CA GLY A 53 -24.99 8.27 -2.13
C GLY A 53 -23.52 8.09 -2.52
N VAL A 54 -23.24 7.33 -3.58
CA VAL A 54 -21.87 7.12 -4.07
C VAL A 54 -21.26 8.43 -4.58
N LEU A 55 -22.03 9.21 -5.35
CA LEU A 55 -21.57 10.52 -5.83
C LEU A 55 -21.28 11.47 -4.66
N ALA A 56 -22.18 11.56 -3.68
CA ALA A 56 -22.00 12.40 -2.50
C ALA A 56 -20.77 11.99 -1.68
N ALA A 57 -20.55 10.69 -1.48
CA ALA A 57 -19.40 10.15 -0.76
C ALA A 57 -18.07 10.48 -1.47
N ASN A 58 -18.04 10.33 -2.80
CA ASN A 58 -16.86 10.65 -3.61
C ASN A 58 -16.58 12.15 -3.64
N MET A 59 -17.63 12.98 -3.80
CA MET A 59 -17.51 14.45 -3.77
C MET A 59 -16.98 14.94 -2.42
N SER A 60 -17.50 14.43 -1.31
CA SER A 60 -17.02 14.78 0.04
C SER A 60 -15.55 14.40 0.25
N SER A 61 -15.14 13.24 -0.27
CA SER A 61 -13.75 12.78 -0.16
C SER A 61 -12.80 13.62 -1.01
N LEU A 62 -13.22 14.02 -2.22
CA LEU A 62 -12.43 14.87 -3.11
C LEU A 62 -12.31 16.30 -2.59
N ASP A 63 -13.37 16.85 -2.00
CA ASP A 63 -13.37 18.19 -1.39
C ASP A 63 -12.33 18.28 -0.25
N VAL A 64 -12.43 17.38 0.74
CA VAL A 64 -11.49 17.36 1.87
C VAL A 64 -10.04 17.15 1.41
N GLN A 65 -9.80 16.27 0.43
CA GLN A 65 -8.46 16.03 -0.10
C GLN A 65 -7.91 17.27 -0.82
N SER A 66 -8.71 17.93 -1.66
CA SER A 66 -8.28 19.09 -2.44
C SER A 66 -7.95 20.28 -1.54
N VAL A 67 -8.80 20.56 -0.55
CA VAL A 67 -8.57 21.62 0.43
C VAL A 67 -7.33 21.33 1.28
N SER A 68 -7.17 20.07 1.73
CA SER A 68 -6.02 19.67 2.54
C SER A 68 -4.70 19.78 1.76
N LEU A 69 -4.66 19.32 0.51
CA LEU A 69 -3.48 19.42 -0.35
C LEU A 69 -3.10 20.88 -0.63
N ALA A 70 -4.09 21.73 -0.91
CA ALA A 70 -3.85 23.15 -1.12
C ALA A 70 -3.32 23.85 0.14
N ALA A 71 -3.89 23.55 1.30
CA ALA A 71 -3.41 24.06 2.58
C ALA A 71 -1.97 23.61 2.85
N LEU A 72 -1.66 22.32 2.66
CA LEU A 72 -0.31 21.78 2.82
C LEU A 72 0.68 22.45 1.88
N PHE A 73 0.33 22.63 0.61
CA PHE A 73 1.18 23.33 -0.35
C PHE A 73 1.44 24.77 0.07
N VAL A 74 0.40 25.51 0.45
CA VAL A 74 0.54 26.91 0.87
C VAL A 74 1.41 27.03 2.11
N HIS A 75 1.21 26.17 3.12
CA HIS A 75 1.94 26.23 4.38
C HIS A 75 3.37 25.67 4.30
N GLN A 76 3.61 24.61 3.53
CA GLN A 76 4.90 23.92 3.49
C GLN A 76 5.80 24.35 2.32
N VAL A 77 5.23 24.84 1.22
CA VAL A 77 5.98 25.22 0.02
C VAL A 77 5.89 26.72 -0.23
N TYR A 78 4.67 27.27 -0.37
CA TYR A 78 4.50 28.66 -0.81
C TYR A 78 4.94 29.69 0.24
N LYS A 79 4.45 29.56 1.48
CA LYS A 79 4.73 30.51 2.58
C LYS A 79 6.22 30.53 2.98
N PRO A 80 6.96 29.41 3.02
CA PRO A 80 8.40 29.44 3.24
C PRO A 80 9.19 30.10 2.10
N LEU A 81 8.75 29.97 0.84
CA LEU A 81 9.41 30.59 -0.32
C LEU A 81 9.09 32.08 -0.47
N PHE A 82 7.85 32.47 -0.17
CA PHE A 82 7.36 33.85 -0.25
C PHE A 82 6.79 34.30 1.10
N PRO A 83 7.66 34.58 2.09
CA PRO A 83 7.21 35.00 3.42
C PRO A 83 6.59 36.41 3.39
N HIS A 84 5.85 36.75 4.46
CA HIS A 84 5.27 38.08 4.72
C HIS A 84 4.18 38.57 3.76
N LYS A 85 3.47 37.68 3.07
CA LYS A 85 2.22 38.03 2.36
C LYS A 85 1.02 38.10 3.32
N SER A 86 -0.03 38.81 2.91
CA SER A 86 -1.30 38.89 3.65
C SER A 86 -2.01 37.52 3.67
N GLU A 87 -2.87 37.30 4.67
CA GLU A 87 -3.67 36.06 4.75
C GLU A 87 -4.60 35.89 3.54
N GLU A 88 -5.18 36.99 3.05
CA GLU A 88 -6.00 37.00 1.84
C GLU A 88 -5.22 36.47 0.62
N HIS A 89 -3.96 36.86 0.48
CA HIS A 89 -3.10 36.36 -0.60
C HIS A 89 -2.87 34.84 -0.49
N TYR A 90 -2.60 34.33 0.72
CA TYR A 90 -2.44 32.88 0.92
C TYR A 90 -3.74 32.11 0.63
N LEU A 91 -4.90 32.67 0.99
CA LEU A 91 -6.21 32.09 0.66
C LEU A 91 -6.46 32.08 -0.84
N PHE A 92 -6.10 33.15 -1.56
CA PHE A 92 -6.22 33.22 -3.01
C PHE A 92 -5.34 32.16 -3.70
N VAL A 93 -4.07 32.04 -3.28
CA VAL A 93 -3.17 31.00 -3.79
C VAL A 93 -3.72 29.60 -3.50
N SER A 94 -4.26 29.37 -2.29
CA SER A 94 -4.90 28.09 -1.96
C SER A 94 -6.04 27.75 -2.93
N ARG A 95 -6.92 28.71 -3.27
CA ARG A 95 -8.00 28.51 -4.25
C ARG A 95 -7.49 28.15 -5.65
N ILE A 96 -6.40 28.78 -6.09
CA ILE A 96 -5.75 28.42 -7.37
C ILE A 96 -5.23 26.98 -7.32
N ILE A 97 -4.58 26.58 -6.22
CA ILE A 97 -4.05 25.22 -6.09
C ILE A 97 -5.17 24.19 -6.05
N ILE A 98 -6.31 24.48 -5.40
CA ILE A 98 -7.51 23.62 -5.45
C ILE A 98 -7.94 23.42 -6.90
N PHE A 99 -8.08 24.51 -7.66
CA PHE A 99 -8.44 24.46 -9.07
C PHE A 99 -7.46 23.60 -9.87
N LEU A 100 -6.16 23.87 -9.77
CA LEU A 100 -5.12 23.10 -10.46
C LEU A 100 -5.11 21.61 -10.07
N THR A 101 -5.37 21.30 -8.80
CA THR A 101 -5.42 19.91 -8.32
C THR A 101 -6.61 19.15 -8.91
N ILE A 102 -7.79 19.76 -8.93
CA ILE A 102 -9.00 19.15 -9.50
C ILE A 102 -8.84 18.96 -11.01
N PHE A 103 -8.41 19.98 -11.74
CA PHE A 103 -8.22 19.87 -13.20
C PHE A 103 -7.08 18.92 -13.57
N GLY A 104 -5.98 18.91 -12.80
CA GLY A 104 -4.92 17.93 -12.95
C GLY A 104 -5.40 16.50 -12.69
N GLY A 105 -6.26 16.31 -11.69
CA GLY A 105 -6.92 15.03 -11.40
C GLY A 105 -7.82 14.55 -12.54
N ILE A 106 -8.60 15.46 -13.15
CA ILE A 106 -9.40 15.16 -14.35
C ILE A 106 -8.49 14.75 -15.52
N GLY A 107 -7.40 15.50 -15.76
CA GLY A 107 -6.43 15.16 -16.80
C GLY A 107 -5.81 13.78 -16.61
N MET A 108 -5.41 13.44 -15.38
CA MET A 108 -4.88 12.12 -15.05
C MET A 108 -5.94 11.02 -15.21
N ALA A 109 -7.19 11.28 -14.81
CA ALA A 109 -8.29 10.33 -14.95
C ALA A 109 -8.57 9.95 -16.42
N LEU A 110 -8.38 10.88 -17.36
CA LEU A 110 -8.51 10.60 -18.80
C LEU A 110 -7.33 9.80 -19.38
N TYR A 111 -6.17 9.82 -18.72
CA TYR A 111 -4.96 9.13 -19.17
C TYR A 111 -4.83 7.71 -18.60
N VAL A 112 -5.31 7.47 -17.39
CA VAL A 112 -5.19 6.18 -16.70
C VAL A 112 -6.14 5.15 -17.31
N LYS A 113 -5.58 4.13 -17.96
CA LYS A 113 -6.34 3.01 -18.56
C LYS A 113 -6.51 1.81 -17.63
N ASN A 114 -5.71 1.71 -16.57
CA ASN A 114 -5.71 0.58 -15.64
C ASN A 114 -5.54 1.05 -14.19
N LEU A 115 -6.58 0.85 -13.38
CA LEU A 115 -6.59 1.24 -11.98
C LEU A 115 -5.60 0.44 -11.13
N LEU A 116 -5.35 -0.84 -11.46
CA LEU A 116 -4.39 -1.68 -10.75
C LEU A 116 -2.96 -1.16 -10.87
N GLU A 117 -2.59 -0.59 -12.02
CA GLU A 117 -1.27 0.01 -12.20
C GLU A 117 -1.11 1.25 -11.32
N LEU A 118 -2.14 2.09 -11.22
CA LEU A 118 -2.14 3.24 -10.32
C LEU A 118 -2.04 2.84 -8.84
N PHE A 119 -2.74 1.77 -8.44
CA PHE A 119 -2.66 1.25 -7.07
C PHE A 119 -1.25 0.79 -6.67
N LYS A 120 -0.49 0.18 -7.59
CA LYS A 120 0.91 -0.20 -7.32
C LYS A 120 1.76 1.02 -6.95
N TYR A 121 1.59 2.15 -7.64
CA TYR A 121 2.28 3.40 -7.31
C TYR A 121 1.77 4.03 -6.01
N PHE A 122 0.46 3.97 -5.78
CA PHE A 122 -0.17 4.55 -4.59
C PHE A 122 0.33 3.94 -3.28
N ILE A 123 0.65 2.64 -3.28
CA ILE A 123 1.17 1.94 -2.10
C ILE A 123 2.67 2.22 -1.91
N SER A 124 3.42 2.25 -3.00
CA SER A 124 4.90 2.30 -2.95
C SER A 124 5.42 3.69 -2.57
N MET A 125 4.74 4.77 -2.99
CA MET A 125 5.19 6.15 -2.71
C MET A 125 5.19 6.52 -1.21
N PRO A 126 4.12 6.26 -0.43
CA PRO A 126 4.14 6.47 1.00
C PRO A 126 5.19 5.65 1.74
N ALA A 127 5.57 4.47 1.24
CA ALA A 127 6.56 3.61 1.88
C ALA A 127 7.94 4.30 1.99
N ILE A 128 8.31 5.13 1.00
CA ILE A 128 9.56 5.89 0.97
C ILE A 128 9.69 6.81 2.19
N PHE A 129 8.61 7.51 2.56
CA PHE A 129 8.59 8.48 3.66
C PHE A 129 8.15 7.84 4.98
N GLY A 130 7.27 6.84 4.91
CA GLY A 130 6.69 6.17 6.06
C GLY A 130 7.74 5.53 6.96
N ALA A 131 8.78 4.92 6.37
CA ALA A 131 9.88 4.33 7.13
C ALA A 131 10.61 5.36 8.02
N ALA A 132 10.85 6.58 7.51
CA ALA A 132 11.51 7.64 8.27
C ALA A 132 10.63 8.14 9.42
N ILE A 133 9.32 8.27 9.19
CA ILE A 133 8.37 8.69 10.23
C ILE A 133 8.29 7.63 11.33
N TRP A 134 8.08 6.36 10.97
CA TRP A 134 8.01 5.25 11.92
C TRP A 134 9.29 5.14 12.74
N LEU A 135 10.45 5.12 12.08
CA LEU A 135 11.72 4.98 12.77
C LEU A 135 12.03 6.21 13.64
N GLY A 136 11.55 7.40 13.29
CA GLY A 136 11.69 8.62 14.08
C GLY A 136 10.98 8.55 15.44
N PHE A 137 9.84 7.86 15.52
CA PHE A 137 9.13 7.61 16.78
C PHE A 137 9.69 6.43 17.59
N MET A 138 10.50 5.56 16.99
CA MET A 138 10.96 4.33 17.62
C MET A 138 12.46 4.32 17.96
N TRP A 139 13.28 5.13 17.30
CA TRP A 139 14.74 5.02 17.36
C TRP A 139 15.45 6.38 17.43
N ARG A 140 16.20 6.60 18.51
CA ARG A 140 16.87 7.87 18.82
C ARG A 140 18.01 8.24 17.87
N ARG A 141 18.59 7.25 17.18
CA ARG A 141 19.77 7.46 16.32
C ARG A 141 19.42 7.95 14.91
N LEU A 142 18.12 7.99 14.56
CA LEU A 142 17.71 8.48 13.26
C LEU A 142 18.24 9.90 13.03
N SER A 143 18.96 10.09 11.92
CA SER A 143 19.55 11.39 11.58
C SER A 143 18.88 12.01 10.36
N LYS A 144 18.93 13.35 10.30
CA LYS A 144 18.46 14.12 9.14
C LYS A 144 19.19 13.69 7.86
N THR A 145 20.51 13.51 7.92
CA THR A 145 21.33 13.12 6.76
C THR A 145 20.96 11.73 6.25
N ALA A 146 20.76 10.76 7.15
CA ALA A 146 20.35 9.41 6.78
C ALA A 146 18.97 9.42 6.09
N VAL A 147 18.02 10.18 6.63
CA VAL A 147 16.69 10.34 6.02
C VAL A 147 16.78 10.98 4.63
N THR A 148 17.56 12.05 4.47
CA THR A 148 17.73 12.70 3.17
C THR A 148 18.33 11.75 2.14
N ILE A 149 19.44 11.07 2.46
CA ILE A 149 20.09 10.12 1.55
C ILE A 149 19.14 8.96 1.20
N GLN A 150 18.45 8.40 2.21
CA GLN A 150 17.50 7.32 1.97
C GLN A 150 16.36 7.74 1.04
N ILE A 151 15.76 8.92 1.23
CA ILE A 151 14.70 9.41 0.34
C ILE A 151 15.20 9.48 -1.10
N PHE A 152 16.40 10.02 -1.35
CA PHE A 152 16.96 10.09 -2.70
C PHE A 152 17.23 8.70 -3.29
N VAL A 153 17.82 7.78 -2.52
CA VAL A 153 18.12 6.41 -2.98
C VAL A 153 16.84 5.63 -3.26
N SER A 154 15.86 5.69 -2.36
CA SER A 154 14.57 5.02 -2.54
C SER A 154 13.77 5.63 -3.70
N PHE A 155 13.77 6.95 -3.85
CA PHE A 155 13.12 7.61 -4.99
C PHE A 155 13.78 7.23 -6.32
N LEU A 156 15.12 7.15 -6.35
CA LEU A 156 15.86 6.70 -7.53
C LEU A 156 15.45 5.26 -7.91
N ILE A 157 15.43 4.33 -6.95
CA ILE A 157 15.17 2.91 -7.21
C ILE A 157 13.69 2.62 -7.49
N ILE A 158 12.77 3.21 -6.73
CA ILE A 158 11.34 2.84 -6.77
C ILE A 158 10.57 3.68 -7.80
N VAL A 159 11.06 4.89 -8.12
CA VAL A 159 10.36 5.84 -9.00
C VAL A 159 11.15 6.07 -10.29
N ILE A 160 12.38 6.59 -10.20
CA ILE A 160 13.10 7.07 -11.39
C ILE A 160 13.49 5.89 -12.29
N ILE A 161 14.19 4.88 -11.77
CA ILE A 161 14.68 3.75 -12.56
C ILE A 161 13.52 3.01 -13.25
N PRO A 162 12.43 2.62 -12.56
CA PRO A 162 11.27 2.01 -13.18
C PRO A 162 10.72 2.82 -14.35
N ASN A 163 10.53 4.13 -14.18
CA ASN A 163 9.94 4.96 -15.23
C ASN A 163 10.91 5.18 -16.41
N VAL A 164 12.17 5.51 -16.13
CA VAL A 164 13.18 5.77 -17.17
C VAL A 164 13.48 4.50 -17.98
N PHE A 165 13.71 3.37 -17.31
CA PHE A 165 14.06 2.11 -17.99
C PHE A 165 12.87 1.52 -18.75
N SER A 166 11.64 1.86 -18.36
CA SER A 166 10.43 1.48 -19.12
C SER A 166 10.24 2.34 -20.36
N SER A 167 10.72 3.59 -20.37
CA SER A 167 10.59 4.51 -21.52
C SER A 167 11.71 4.36 -22.55
N TRP A 168 12.86 3.80 -22.17
CA TRP A 168 14.05 3.79 -23.03
C TRP A 168 14.19 2.47 -23.80
N ASP A 169 14.21 2.53 -25.13
CA ASP A 169 14.27 1.33 -25.97
C ASP A 169 15.55 0.49 -25.77
N ALA A 170 16.66 1.13 -25.42
CA ALA A 170 17.91 0.42 -25.13
C ALA A 170 17.77 -0.55 -23.94
N THR A 171 17.09 -0.13 -22.87
CA THR A 171 16.87 -0.95 -21.68
C THR A 171 15.76 -1.99 -21.89
N ARG A 172 14.70 -1.63 -22.63
CA ARG A 172 13.61 -2.55 -22.97
C ARG A 172 14.07 -3.74 -23.80
N SER A 173 15.15 -3.59 -24.54
CA SER A 173 15.62 -4.58 -25.51
C SER A 173 16.93 -5.26 -25.08
N TYR A 174 17.42 -4.96 -23.86
CA TYR A 174 18.66 -5.49 -23.30
C TYR A 174 18.46 -6.92 -22.78
N ALA A 175 19.18 -7.89 -23.37
CA ALA A 175 18.96 -9.32 -23.12
C ALA A 175 19.02 -9.73 -21.64
N PRO A 176 19.95 -9.23 -20.80
CA PRO A 176 19.95 -9.54 -19.36
C PRO A 176 18.72 -9.07 -18.59
N PHE A 177 17.97 -8.07 -19.09
CA PHE A 177 16.72 -7.61 -18.49
C PHE A 177 15.50 -8.39 -18.95
N LEU A 178 15.65 -9.28 -19.94
CA LEU A 178 14.58 -10.10 -20.50
C LEU A 178 14.51 -11.50 -19.87
N LYS A 179 15.06 -11.68 -18.66
CA LYS A 179 14.99 -12.93 -17.92
C LYS A 179 13.55 -13.24 -17.49
N GLN A 180 13.18 -14.52 -17.57
CA GLN A 180 11.87 -15.04 -17.19
C GLN A 180 12.01 -16.18 -16.18
N THR A 181 10.95 -16.45 -15.43
CA THR A 181 10.82 -17.64 -14.59
C THR A 181 10.72 -18.89 -15.45
N GLN A 182 11.01 -20.04 -14.86
CA GLN A 182 10.86 -21.33 -15.54
C GLN A 182 9.38 -21.66 -15.72
N GLU A 183 9.04 -22.22 -16.89
CA GLU A 183 7.75 -22.86 -17.10
C GLU A 183 7.64 -24.08 -16.19
N ARG A 184 6.52 -24.20 -15.47
CA ARG A 184 6.28 -25.31 -14.54
C ARG A 184 4.91 -25.90 -14.75
N GLN A 185 4.86 -27.22 -14.89
CA GLN A 185 3.63 -27.99 -14.77
C GLN A 185 3.35 -28.23 -13.30
N ILE A 186 2.35 -27.56 -12.75
CA ILE A 186 1.89 -27.84 -11.39
C ILE A 186 0.63 -28.69 -11.46
N VAL A 187 0.62 -29.72 -10.63
CA VAL A 187 -0.56 -30.55 -10.43
C VAL A 187 -1.39 -29.89 -9.34
N VAL A 188 -2.57 -29.39 -9.70
CA VAL A 188 -3.48 -28.70 -8.77
C VAL A 188 -4.68 -29.61 -8.50
N GLU A 189 -4.91 -29.91 -7.22
CA GLU A 189 -6.17 -30.49 -6.79
C GLU A 189 -7.25 -29.40 -6.78
N THR A 190 -8.27 -29.55 -7.62
CA THR A 190 -9.43 -28.66 -7.65
C THR A 190 -10.71 -29.46 -7.53
N LYS A 191 -11.78 -28.81 -7.10
CA LYS A 191 -13.13 -29.37 -7.23
C LYS A 191 -13.53 -29.31 -8.70
N ALA A 192 -14.13 -30.40 -9.19
CA ALA A 192 -14.62 -30.51 -10.55
C ALA A 192 -15.72 -29.47 -10.81
N LEU A 193 -15.54 -28.66 -11.84
CA LEU A 193 -16.58 -27.78 -12.35
C LEU A 193 -17.55 -28.58 -13.24
N ARG A 194 -18.73 -28.03 -13.55
CA ARG A 194 -19.67 -28.68 -14.49
C ARG A 194 -19.03 -28.98 -15.85
N ALA A 195 -18.20 -28.06 -16.34
CA ALA A 195 -17.41 -28.24 -17.55
C ALA A 195 -16.43 -29.44 -17.47
N ASP A 196 -16.00 -29.82 -16.26
CA ASP A 196 -15.08 -30.94 -16.05
C ASP A 196 -15.79 -32.29 -16.06
N VAL A 197 -17.05 -32.30 -15.62
CA VAL A 197 -17.94 -33.46 -15.73
C VAL A 197 -18.34 -33.69 -17.18
N GLU A 198 -18.67 -32.62 -17.91
CA GLU A 198 -18.97 -32.66 -19.35
C GLU A 198 -17.76 -33.13 -20.17
N ALA A 199 -16.54 -32.79 -19.74
CA ALA A 199 -15.29 -33.26 -20.34
C ALA A 199 -14.88 -34.69 -19.91
N GLY A 200 -15.68 -35.36 -19.05
CA GLY A 200 -15.41 -36.72 -18.57
C GLY A 200 -14.27 -36.83 -17.56
N LEU A 201 -13.80 -35.71 -17.00
CA LEU A 201 -12.70 -35.64 -16.03
C LEU A 201 -13.17 -35.89 -14.59
N ALA A 202 -14.49 -35.87 -14.34
CA ALA A 202 -15.12 -36.20 -13.05
C ALA A 202 -16.51 -36.77 -13.28
N GLN A 203 -17.03 -37.57 -12.34
CA GLN A 203 -18.40 -38.10 -12.45
C GLN A 203 -19.45 -37.10 -11.96
N HIS A 204 -19.09 -36.27 -10.98
CA HIS A 204 -20.00 -35.27 -10.41
C HIS A 204 -19.29 -33.94 -10.14
N ALA A 205 -20.02 -32.83 -10.30
CA ALA A 205 -19.48 -31.51 -10.00
C ALA A 205 -19.20 -31.41 -8.50
N GLY A 206 -17.99 -30.97 -8.12
CA GLY A 206 -17.52 -30.94 -6.74
C GLY A 206 -16.54 -32.06 -6.36
N GLU A 207 -16.37 -33.09 -7.20
CA GLU A 207 -15.41 -34.17 -6.99
C GLU A 207 -13.97 -33.63 -7.02
N ARG A 208 -13.08 -34.15 -6.17
CA ARG A 208 -11.67 -33.72 -6.17
C ARG A 208 -10.97 -34.33 -7.38
N ILE A 209 -10.61 -33.46 -8.32
CA ILE A 209 -9.88 -33.85 -9.52
C ILE A 209 -8.48 -33.25 -9.50
N THR A 210 -7.56 -34.02 -10.06
CA THR A 210 -6.17 -33.63 -10.19
C THR A 210 -5.97 -33.08 -11.59
N LYS A 211 -5.70 -31.77 -11.71
CA LYS A 211 -5.48 -31.11 -12.99
C LYS A 211 -4.06 -30.59 -13.11
N THR A 212 -3.38 -30.98 -14.18
CA THR A 212 -2.10 -30.38 -14.55
C THR A 212 -2.36 -29.01 -15.15
N ARG A 213 -1.96 -27.95 -14.45
CA ARG A 213 -2.02 -26.57 -14.94
C ARG A 213 -0.61 -26.13 -15.33
N MET A 214 -0.44 -25.74 -16.60
CA MET A 214 0.77 -25.08 -17.08
C MET A 214 0.83 -23.67 -16.47
N VAL A 215 1.87 -23.38 -15.69
CA VAL A 215 2.17 -22.03 -15.23
C VAL A 215 3.09 -21.39 -16.28
N PRO A 216 2.61 -20.36 -17.00
CA PRO A 216 3.43 -19.73 -18.03
C PRO A 216 4.63 -19.01 -17.39
N PRO A 217 5.75 -18.85 -18.13
CA PRO A 217 6.90 -18.10 -17.66
C PRO A 217 6.53 -16.62 -17.45
N TYR A 218 6.96 -16.06 -16.32
CA TYR A 218 6.75 -14.66 -15.97
C TYR A 218 8.06 -13.88 -16.10
N PRO A 219 8.05 -12.71 -16.76
CA PRO A 219 9.20 -11.82 -16.76
C PRO A 219 9.59 -11.36 -15.35
N LEU A 220 10.90 -11.28 -15.10
CA LEU A 220 11.42 -10.83 -13.81
C LEU A 220 11.46 -9.31 -13.73
N PHE A 221 12.13 -8.67 -14.70
CA PHE A 221 12.46 -7.25 -14.62
C PHE A 221 11.50 -6.32 -15.38
N PHE A 222 10.52 -6.85 -16.11
CA PHE A 222 9.45 -6.09 -16.75
C PHE A 222 8.09 -6.70 -16.39
N ASP A 223 6.99 -5.95 -16.53
CA ASP A 223 5.65 -6.53 -16.34
C ASP A 223 5.33 -7.61 -17.38
N ARG A 224 5.76 -7.38 -18.63
CA ARG A 224 5.56 -8.27 -19.78
C ARG A 224 6.80 -8.27 -20.68
N ILE A 225 7.01 -9.37 -21.38
CA ILE A 225 7.96 -9.46 -22.48
C ILE A 225 7.16 -9.86 -23.71
N THR A 226 7.21 -9.04 -24.74
CA THR A 226 6.56 -9.29 -26.02
C THR A 226 7.59 -9.31 -27.12
N ARG A 227 7.17 -9.72 -28.31
CA ARG A 227 7.97 -9.56 -29.52
C ARG A 227 7.73 -8.18 -30.14
N GLU A 228 8.75 -7.65 -30.81
CA GLU A 228 8.69 -6.39 -31.56
C GLU A 228 7.69 -6.48 -32.71
N ASP A 229 7.72 -7.61 -33.43
CA ASP A 229 6.70 -7.97 -34.40
C ASP A 229 5.93 -9.21 -33.90
N PRO A 230 4.64 -9.07 -33.53
CA PRO A 230 3.80 -10.19 -33.12
C PRO A 230 3.64 -11.29 -34.19
N ALA A 231 3.82 -10.96 -35.47
CA ALA A 231 3.66 -11.89 -36.59
C ALA A 231 4.95 -12.65 -36.94
N ASP A 232 6.12 -12.16 -36.51
CA ASP A 232 7.41 -12.83 -36.73
C ASP A 232 7.94 -13.50 -35.44
N PRO A 233 7.96 -14.85 -35.38
CA PRO A 233 8.49 -15.61 -34.25
C PRO A 233 9.99 -15.40 -33.97
N ASN A 234 10.75 -14.82 -34.90
CA ASN A 234 12.18 -14.53 -34.73
C ASN A 234 12.46 -13.08 -34.34
N SER A 235 11.45 -12.22 -34.31
CA SER A 235 11.62 -10.82 -33.97
C SER A 235 12.08 -10.62 -32.52
N ARG A 236 12.73 -9.49 -32.28
CA ARG A 236 13.41 -9.18 -31.02
C ARG A 236 12.42 -9.17 -29.86
N LEU A 237 12.85 -9.70 -28.72
CA LEU A 237 12.09 -9.61 -27.47
C LEU A 237 12.24 -8.19 -26.88
N LEU A 238 11.12 -7.66 -26.40
CA LEU A 238 11.00 -6.34 -25.80
C LEU A 238 10.27 -6.42 -24.47
N GLY A 239 10.85 -5.79 -23.46
CA GLY A 239 10.20 -5.48 -22.19
C GLY A 239 9.11 -4.44 -22.40
N VAL A 240 7.92 -4.73 -21.89
CA VAL A 240 6.72 -3.88 -21.97
C VAL A 240 6.12 -3.72 -20.58
N GLY A 241 5.75 -2.48 -20.25
CA GLY A 241 5.24 -2.10 -18.94
C GLY A 241 6.35 -1.65 -18.01
N ARG A 242 6.07 -1.68 -16.71
CA ARG A 242 6.98 -1.17 -15.68
C ARG A 242 8.22 -2.05 -15.55
N PHE A 243 9.38 -1.42 -15.38
CA PHE A 243 10.62 -2.08 -14.98
C PHE A 243 10.65 -2.34 -13.47
N ASN A 244 10.86 -3.59 -13.07
CA ASN A 244 10.89 -4.04 -11.68
C ASN A 244 12.29 -3.88 -11.07
N ALA A 245 12.64 -2.62 -10.80
CA ALA A 245 13.93 -2.27 -10.20
C ALA A 245 14.19 -2.98 -8.86
N GLU A 246 13.14 -3.26 -8.09
CA GLU A 246 13.23 -3.98 -6.81
C GLU A 246 13.86 -5.37 -7.01
N LEU A 247 13.34 -6.15 -7.95
CA LEU A 247 13.82 -7.49 -8.26
C LEU A 247 15.22 -7.45 -8.87
N TRP A 248 15.51 -6.42 -9.66
CA TRP A 248 16.84 -6.18 -10.22
C TRP A 248 17.88 -5.93 -9.14
N VAL A 249 17.62 -5.01 -8.20
CA VAL A 249 18.51 -4.77 -7.05
C VAL A 249 18.67 -6.03 -6.21
N LEU A 250 17.59 -6.76 -5.92
CA LEU A 250 17.66 -8.01 -5.17
C LEU A 250 18.47 -9.10 -5.89
N SER A 251 18.43 -9.14 -7.22
CA SER A 251 19.21 -10.09 -8.02
C SER A 251 20.72 -9.86 -7.90
N TRP A 252 21.17 -8.64 -7.58
CA TRP A 252 22.58 -8.34 -7.32
C TRP A 252 23.12 -9.04 -6.07
N PHE A 253 22.23 -9.35 -5.13
CA PHE A 253 22.55 -10.11 -3.91
C PHE A 253 22.47 -11.63 -4.13
N GLY A 254 22.31 -12.09 -5.38
CA GLY A 254 22.31 -13.51 -5.73
C GLY A 254 21.00 -14.25 -5.44
N ILE A 255 19.89 -13.52 -5.24
CA ILE A 255 18.57 -14.14 -5.04
C ILE A 255 18.06 -14.68 -6.38
N ASP A 256 17.78 -15.97 -6.44
CA ASP A 256 17.20 -16.61 -7.63
C ASP A 256 15.67 -16.56 -7.60
N PHE A 257 15.10 -15.90 -8.61
CA PHE A 257 13.66 -15.76 -8.80
C PHE A 257 13.08 -16.74 -9.84
N SER A 258 13.91 -17.61 -10.43
CA SER A 258 13.52 -18.51 -11.52
C SER A 258 12.30 -19.39 -11.20
N GLY A 259 12.09 -19.72 -9.92
CA GLY A 259 10.99 -20.56 -9.46
C GLY A 259 9.75 -19.84 -8.92
N PHE A 260 9.71 -18.52 -8.96
CA PHE A 260 8.64 -17.75 -8.34
C PHE A 260 7.43 -17.67 -9.27
N ASN A 261 6.23 -17.68 -8.70
CA ASN A 261 5.01 -17.34 -9.43
C ASN A 261 4.77 -15.82 -9.44
N LYS A 262 3.82 -15.35 -10.26
CA LYS A 262 3.49 -13.92 -10.38
C LYS A 262 3.18 -13.25 -9.03
N ALA A 263 2.44 -13.92 -8.15
CA ALA A 263 2.07 -13.36 -6.85
C ALA A 263 3.28 -13.23 -5.92
N GLN A 264 4.19 -14.20 -5.94
CA GLN A 264 5.44 -14.16 -5.17
C GLN A 264 6.38 -13.05 -5.66
N LEU A 265 6.47 -12.84 -6.98
CA LEU A 265 7.26 -11.74 -7.56
C LEU A 265 6.71 -10.38 -7.09
N GLU A 266 5.40 -10.16 -7.19
CA GLU A 266 4.77 -8.91 -6.73
C GLU A 266 4.91 -8.73 -5.21
N ALA A 267 4.72 -9.80 -4.41
CA ALA A 267 4.91 -9.76 -2.97
C ALA A 267 6.35 -9.40 -2.59
N THR A 268 7.33 -9.92 -3.32
CA THR A 268 8.75 -9.61 -3.11
C THR A 268 9.05 -8.14 -3.41
N ARG A 269 8.44 -7.58 -4.46
CA ARG A 269 8.56 -6.15 -4.78
C ARG A 269 8.00 -5.28 -3.65
N PHE A 270 6.78 -5.56 -3.18
CA PHE A 270 6.21 -4.81 -2.05
C PHE A 270 7.01 -4.99 -0.76
N ALA A 271 7.56 -6.18 -0.50
CA ALA A 271 8.44 -6.41 0.64
C ALA A 271 9.72 -5.57 0.54
N PHE A 272 10.31 -5.45 -0.65
CA PHE A 272 11.44 -4.57 -0.90
C PHE A 272 11.05 -3.11 -0.63
N ASP A 273 9.94 -2.62 -1.18
CA ASP A 273 9.50 -1.23 -0.99
C ASP A 273 9.25 -0.87 0.48
N ALA A 274 8.83 -1.85 1.30
CA ALA A 274 8.63 -1.66 2.74
C ALA A 274 9.94 -1.76 3.55
N ILE A 275 10.80 -2.74 3.25
CA ILE A 275 11.95 -3.10 4.09
C ILE A 275 13.20 -2.31 3.68
N PHE A 276 13.44 -2.11 2.38
CA PHE A 276 14.64 -1.46 1.88
C PHE A 276 14.82 -0.04 2.44
N PRO A 277 13.80 0.85 2.41
CA PRO A 277 13.92 2.16 3.05
C PRO A 277 14.32 2.08 4.53
N LEU A 278 13.73 1.15 5.28
CA LEU A 278 14.01 0.97 6.71
C LEU A 278 15.47 0.51 6.94
N LEU A 279 15.94 -0.47 6.18
CA LEU A 279 17.32 -0.96 6.26
C LEU A 279 18.31 0.14 5.89
N CYS A 280 18.04 0.88 4.80
CA CYS A 280 18.85 2.03 4.41
C CYS A 280 18.94 3.06 5.53
N LEU A 281 17.82 3.41 6.18
CA LEU A 281 17.82 4.36 7.30
C LEU A 281 18.66 3.86 8.47
N ILE A 282 18.54 2.58 8.83
CA ILE A 282 19.30 1.98 9.93
C ILE A 282 20.80 2.09 9.62
N VAL A 283 21.23 1.57 8.46
CA VAL A 283 22.64 1.55 8.05
C VAL A 283 23.19 2.98 7.95
N LEU A 284 22.53 3.87 7.22
CA LEU A 284 22.98 5.26 7.04
C LEU A 284 23.01 6.03 8.36
N SER A 285 22.07 5.75 9.28
CA SER A 285 22.07 6.39 10.60
C SER A 285 23.25 5.98 11.46
N TYR A 286 23.80 4.76 11.28
CA TYR A 286 25.03 4.35 11.95
C TYR A 286 26.25 5.18 11.51
N PHE A 287 26.31 5.58 10.24
CA PHE A 287 27.41 6.38 9.68
C PHE A 287 27.24 7.89 9.83
N SER A 288 26.06 8.35 10.24
CA SER A 288 25.73 9.77 10.35
C SER A 288 25.70 10.29 11.79
N LYS A 289 25.81 11.61 11.96
CA LYS A 289 25.71 12.25 13.29
C LYS A 289 24.24 12.31 13.74
N PRO A 290 23.90 11.79 14.94
CA PRO A 290 22.53 11.86 15.48
C PRO A 290 22.15 13.30 15.84
N ALA A 291 20.85 13.54 16.01
CA ALA A 291 20.34 14.83 16.49
C ALA A 291 20.80 15.14 17.93
N SER A 292 20.70 16.41 18.33
CA SER A 292 21.15 16.83 19.66
C SER A 292 20.38 16.10 20.76
N ARG A 293 21.08 15.70 21.82
CA ARG A 293 20.48 14.96 22.94
C ARG A 293 19.31 15.72 23.57
N LYS A 294 19.43 17.03 23.76
CA LYS A 294 18.37 17.91 24.29
C LYS A 294 17.09 17.86 23.44
N THR A 295 17.24 17.92 22.11
CA THR A 295 16.08 17.84 21.20
C THR A 295 15.42 16.46 21.25
N LEU A 296 16.23 15.39 21.27
CA LEU A 296 15.72 14.02 21.33
C LEU A 296 15.03 13.74 22.67
N ASP A 297 15.62 14.15 23.79
CA ASP A 297 15.03 13.99 25.13
C ASP A 297 13.68 14.71 25.21
N TYR A 298 13.59 15.95 24.73
CA TYR A 298 12.32 16.68 24.67
C TYR A 298 11.27 16.00 23.77
N PHE A 299 11.68 15.55 22.58
CA PHE A 299 10.77 14.88 21.65
C PHE A 299 10.21 13.57 22.23
N PHE A 300 11.07 12.69 22.75
CA PHE A 300 10.63 11.41 23.32
C PHE A 300 9.88 11.59 24.64
N ALA A 301 10.23 12.59 25.46
CA ALA A 301 9.43 12.95 26.61
C ALA A 301 8.01 13.35 26.21
N LYS A 302 7.85 14.14 25.12
CA LYS A 302 6.52 14.50 24.61
C LYS A 302 5.73 13.28 24.12
N VAL A 303 6.39 12.30 23.50
CA VAL A 303 5.74 11.06 23.03
C VAL A 303 5.27 10.19 24.20
N HIS A 304 6.05 10.12 25.28
CA HIS A 304 5.81 9.20 26.39
C HIS A 304 5.00 9.79 27.54
N THR A 305 4.93 11.12 27.64
CA THR A 305 4.17 11.81 28.67
C THR A 305 2.67 11.76 28.34
N PRO A 306 1.82 11.24 29.23
CA PRO A 306 0.38 11.31 29.04
C PRO A 306 -0.11 12.75 28.96
N ILE A 307 -1.10 13.01 28.10
CA ILE A 307 -1.69 14.33 27.90
C ILE A 307 -2.31 14.83 29.20
N GLN A 308 -2.02 16.09 29.57
CA GLN A 308 -2.59 16.73 30.75
C GLN A 308 -3.86 17.53 30.45
N PRO A 309 -4.72 17.81 31.46
CA PRO A 309 -5.97 18.52 31.26
C PRO A 309 -5.80 19.95 30.73
N THR A 310 -4.68 20.60 31.07
CA THR A 310 -4.38 21.96 30.64
C THR A 310 -3.08 22.04 29.82
N PRO A 311 -3.00 22.92 28.80
CA PRO A 311 -1.79 23.07 27.98
C PRO A 311 -0.53 23.46 28.77
N GLU A 312 -0.68 24.29 29.81
CA GLU A 312 0.45 24.71 30.64
C GLU A 312 1.01 23.56 31.49
N GLU A 313 0.13 22.75 32.07
CA GLU A 313 0.53 21.58 32.84
C GLU A 313 1.17 20.51 31.95
N ASP A 314 0.64 20.33 30.74
CA ASP A 314 1.21 19.42 29.74
C ASP A 314 2.65 19.80 29.41
N LYS A 315 2.87 21.08 29.08
CA LYS A 315 4.21 21.62 28.78
C LYS A 315 5.16 21.43 29.97
N ARG A 316 4.72 21.74 31.19
CA ARG A 316 5.54 21.58 32.40
C ARG A 316 5.96 20.12 32.61
N LYS A 317 5.01 19.18 32.50
CA LYS A 317 5.32 17.74 32.70
C LYS A 317 6.22 17.20 31.59
N VAL A 318 6.06 17.65 30.35
CA VAL A 318 6.97 17.27 29.25
C VAL A 318 8.39 17.78 29.51
N GLU A 319 8.55 19.03 29.97
CA GLU A 319 9.87 19.61 30.29
C GLU A 319 10.53 18.89 31.48
N GLU A 320 9.76 18.57 32.53
CA GLU A 320 10.21 17.79 33.68
C GLU A 320 10.68 16.39 33.28
N ASN A 321 9.89 15.70 32.46
CA ASN A 321 10.20 14.37 31.96
C ASN A 321 11.38 14.37 30.97
N ALA A 322 11.52 15.43 30.18
CA ALA A 322 12.67 15.62 29.29
C ALA A 322 13.98 15.77 30.08
N ALA A 323 13.94 16.44 31.25
CA ALA A 323 15.10 16.52 32.13
C ALA A 323 15.43 15.19 32.81
N HIS A 324 14.42 14.33 33.03
CA HIS A 324 14.56 13.10 33.83
C HIS A 324 14.29 11.81 33.05
N MET A 325 14.70 11.73 31.79
CA MET A 325 14.38 10.62 30.86
C MET A 325 14.71 9.20 31.38
N HIS A 326 15.58 9.06 32.37
CA HIS A 326 15.92 7.78 33.02
C HIS A 326 14.71 7.02 33.59
N HIS A 327 13.65 7.72 34.01
CA HIS A 327 12.45 7.08 34.55
C HIS A 327 11.69 6.22 33.52
N PHE A 328 11.77 6.54 32.21
CA PHE A 328 11.16 5.74 31.15
C PHE A 328 11.98 4.48 30.80
N GLU A 329 13.25 4.43 31.21
CA GLU A 329 14.17 3.35 30.82
C GLU A 329 13.68 1.97 31.29
N SER A 330 13.08 1.90 32.48
CA SER A 330 12.50 0.67 33.06
C SER A 330 11.32 0.12 32.24
N ARG A 331 10.63 1.01 31.52
CA ARG A 331 9.45 0.72 30.71
C ARG A 331 9.82 0.30 29.28
N LYS A 332 11.06 0.51 28.85
CA LYS A 332 11.53 0.09 27.52
C LYS A 332 11.56 -1.43 27.39
N LEU A 333 11.26 -1.90 26.18
CA LEU A 333 11.38 -3.29 25.78
C LEU A 333 12.86 -3.71 25.69
N PHE A 334 13.72 -2.78 25.23
CA PHE A 334 15.16 -2.97 25.11
C PHE A 334 15.93 -1.91 25.93
N PRO A 335 16.09 -2.10 27.25
CA PRO A 335 16.83 -1.17 28.09
C PRO A 335 18.28 -0.99 27.63
N LYS A 336 18.84 0.20 27.85
CA LYS A 336 20.18 0.65 27.46
C LYS A 336 20.43 0.71 25.96
N THR A 337 19.39 0.63 25.14
CA THR A 337 19.49 0.78 23.68
C THR A 337 18.93 2.13 23.21
N HIS A 338 19.22 2.49 21.97
CA HIS A 338 18.61 3.67 21.33
C HIS A 338 17.15 3.47 20.92
N TRP A 339 16.57 2.30 21.18
CA TRP A 339 15.16 2.02 20.89
C TRP A 339 14.25 2.56 22.00
N GLU A 340 13.17 3.23 21.61
CA GLU A 340 12.20 3.88 22.48
C GLU A 340 10.87 3.10 22.55
N LEU A 341 10.92 1.81 22.21
CA LEU A 341 9.78 0.91 22.30
C LEU A 341 9.47 0.59 23.76
N HIS A 342 8.26 0.90 24.21
CA HIS A 342 7.78 0.57 25.54
C HIS A 342 7.11 -0.81 25.59
N LYS A 343 7.16 -1.45 26.76
CA LYS A 343 6.41 -2.68 27.04
C LYS A 343 4.90 -2.40 26.91
N PRO A 344 4.13 -3.29 26.27
CA PRO A 344 2.68 -3.13 26.17
C PRO A 344 2.03 -3.07 27.55
N MET A 345 1.04 -2.19 27.70
CA MET A 345 0.21 -2.11 28.89
C MET A 345 -0.82 -3.25 28.92
N LYS A 346 -1.39 -3.53 30.09
CA LYS A 346 -2.52 -4.47 30.23
C LYS A 346 -3.67 -4.13 29.28
N MET A 347 -3.96 -2.84 29.11
CA MET A 347 -5.01 -2.37 28.19
C MET A 347 -4.67 -2.66 26.72
N ASP A 348 -3.39 -2.60 26.34
CA ASP A 348 -2.94 -2.94 24.98
C ASP A 348 -3.17 -4.42 24.69
N TYR A 349 -2.90 -5.30 25.66
CA TYR A 349 -3.19 -6.74 25.53
C TYR A 349 -4.70 -7.01 25.43
N ILE A 350 -5.52 -6.37 26.27
CA ILE A 350 -6.98 -6.53 26.21
C ILE A 350 -7.51 -6.05 24.86
N GLY A 351 -7.05 -4.89 24.38
CA GLY A 351 -7.42 -4.36 23.07
C GLY A 351 -6.98 -5.27 21.91
N PHE A 352 -5.75 -5.78 21.95
CA PHE A 352 -5.22 -6.68 20.92
C PHE A 352 -5.98 -8.00 20.86
N PHE A 353 -6.07 -8.73 21.98
CA PHE A 353 -6.76 -10.02 22.02
C PHE A 353 -8.28 -9.88 21.83
N GLY A 354 -8.89 -8.81 22.35
CA GLY A 354 -10.30 -8.51 22.11
C GLY A 354 -10.58 -8.25 20.62
N THR A 355 -9.68 -7.55 19.92
CA THR A 355 -9.80 -7.35 18.47
C THR A 355 -9.65 -8.65 17.70
N TRP A 356 -8.69 -9.50 18.07
CA TRP A 356 -8.52 -10.82 17.45
C TRP A 356 -9.73 -11.73 17.66
N ALA A 357 -10.32 -11.73 18.84
CA ALA A 357 -11.54 -12.48 19.13
C ALA A 357 -12.71 -12.00 18.24
N LEU A 358 -12.86 -10.68 18.07
CA LEU A 358 -13.88 -10.11 17.18
C LEU A 358 -13.65 -10.50 15.71
N VAL A 359 -12.40 -10.45 15.23
CA VAL A 359 -12.06 -10.90 13.87
C VAL A 359 -12.36 -12.38 13.69
N GLY A 360 -12.00 -13.22 14.66
CA GLY A 360 -12.33 -14.65 14.66
C GLY A 360 -13.83 -14.89 14.60
N LEU A 361 -14.63 -14.14 15.36
CA LEU A 361 -16.09 -14.21 15.31
C LEU A 361 -16.64 -13.83 13.93
N ILE A 362 -16.11 -12.77 13.30
CA ILE A 362 -16.54 -12.35 11.97
C ILE A 362 -16.21 -13.43 10.93
N ILE A 363 -15.00 -13.99 10.96
CA ILE A 363 -14.60 -15.07 10.05
C ILE A 363 -15.50 -16.30 10.26
N LEU A 364 -15.78 -16.67 11.51
CA LEU A 364 -16.68 -17.77 11.83
C LEU A 364 -18.09 -17.53 11.27
N LEU A 365 -18.64 -16.32 11.45
CA LEU A 365 -19.95 -15.95 10.89
C LEU A 365 -19.96 -16.03 9.36
N LEU A 366 -18.92 -15.50 8.70
CA LEU A 366 -18.80 -15.58 7.24
C LEU A 366 -18.69 -17.02 6.75
N TRP A 367 -17.90 -17.85 7.43
CA TRP A 367 -17.76 -19.27 7.11
C TRP A 367 -19.09 -20.03 7.26
N LEU A 368 -19.85 -19.73 8.31
CA LEU A 368 -21.17 -20.31 8.57
C LEU A 368 -22.16 -19.93 7.45
N VAL A 369 -22.21 -18.65 7.04
CA VAL A 369 -23.06 -18.19 5.94
C VAL A 369 -22.72 -18.91 4.63
N VAL A 370 -21.44 -19.08 4.32
CA VAL A 370 -21.01 -19.79 3.10
C VAL A 370 -21.41 -21.26 3.11
N ASN A 371 -21.29 -21.94 4.25
CA ASN A 371 -21.63 -23.36 4.35
C ASN A 371 -23.14 -23.62 4.47
N ILE A 372 -23.95 -22.65 4.90
CA ILE A 372 -25.42 -22.78 4.85
C ILE A 372 -25.94 -22.55 3.42
N GLY A 373 -25.23 -21.77 2.61
CA GLY A 373 -25.61 -21.46 1.21
C GLY A 373 -25.08 -22.42 0.15
N ALA A 374 -24.25 -23.41 0.52
CA ALA A 374 -23.76 -24.49 -0.34
C ALA A 374 -24.47 -25.80 0.01
#